data_AF-T0KZS6-F1
#
_entry.id   AF-T0KZS6-F1
#
_cell.length_a   1.000
_cell.length_b   1.000
_cell.length_c   1.000
_cell.angle_alpha   90.00
_cell.angle_beta   90.00
_cell.angle_gamma   90.00
#
_symmetry.space_group_name_H-M   'P 1'
#
loop_
_entity.id
_entity.type
_entity.pdbx_description
1 polymer ?
#
loop_
_entity_poly.entity_id
_entity_poly.type
_entity_poly.pdbx_seq_one_letter_code
_entity_poly.pdbx_strand_id
1 'polypeptide(L)'
;MANFNIKVISDPVCPFCYLGKARLNRAIDLYQKTYPAGKEDKFNVSWQAYYLDPTAPKKGVPVNERMAARFGADRLEMMHARMKKLGAAEGFNFTFDGKVGHTRDAHRAIQLAKTKGPEVENAVVNSIMKSYFEEGGDITSWDTIVDSAARGGLAKEEVKKWLEEGKGGEEVDRQVEDAYRMGVRGVPHFVINDKYEIGGAQDVGEFLETLVAAREGGKGGSGQDGLSC
;
A
#
# COMPACT_ATOMS: atom_id res chain seq x y z
N MET A 1 26.74 -8.06 -1.84
CA MET A 1 25.45 -7.66 -2.43
C MET A 1 24.37 -8.65 -2.04
N ALA A 2 23.45 -8.23 -1.18
CA ALA A 2 22.22 -8.95 -0.87
C ALA A 2 21.07 -8.43 -1.75
N ASN A 3 20.09 -9.30 -2.01
CA ASN A 3 18.85 -8.94 -2.68
C ASN A 3 17.69 -9.18 -1.70
N PHE A 4 16.97 -8.11 -1.35
CA PHE A 4 15.79 -8.17 -0.52
C PHE A 4 14.55 -8.29 -1.40
N ASN A 5 13.73 -9.30 -1.14
CA ASN A 5 12.40 -9.41 -1.73
C ASN A 5 11.37 -9.06 -0.66
N ILE A 6 10.64 -7.97 -0.87
CA ILE A 6 9.67 -7.44 0.09
C ILE A 6 8.30 -7.53 -0.55
N LYS A 7 7.45 -8.42 -0.02
CA LYS A 7 6.03 -8.49 -0.40
C LYS A 7 5.22 -7.62 0.55
N VAL A 8 4.39 -6.75 0.00
CA VAL A 8 3.51 -5.87 0.78
C VAL A 8 2.06 -6.21 0.45
N ILE A 9 1.35 -6.78 1.41
CA ILE A 9 -0.09 -6.99 1.34
C ILE A 9 -0.75 -5.69 1.78
N SER A 10 -1.55 -5.11 0.89
CA SER A 10 -2.00 -3.72 1.02
C SER A 10 -3.34 -3.49 0.32
N ASP A 11 -4.07 -2.47 0.76
CA ASP A 11 -5.23 -1.92 0.07
C ASP A 11 -5.01 -0.41 -0.16
N PRO A 12 -5.15 0.14 -1.39
CA PRO A 12 -4.89 1.57 -1.66
C PRO A 12 -5.76 2.55 -0.87
N VAL A 13 -6.85 2.09 -0.24
CA VAL A 13 -7.72 2.92 0.62
C VAL A 13 -7.37 2.84 2.10
N CYS A 14 -6.40 2.01 2.49
CA CYS A 14 -5.93 1.91 3.87
C CYS A 14 -4.93 3.04 4.18
N PRO A 15 -5.24 3.98 5.11
CA PRO A 15 -4.33 5.08 5.42
C PRO A 15 -3.05 4.60 6.10
N PHE A 16 -3.08 3.47 6.83
CA PHE A 16 -1.86 2.86 7.36
C PHE A 16 -1.02 2.18 6.28
N CYS A 17 -1.59 1.69 5.18
CA CYS A 17 -0.79 1.19 4.06
C CYS A 17 0.04 2.30 3.45
N TYR A 18 -0.54 3.49 3.28
CA TYR A 18 0.19 4.64 2.77
C TYR A 18 1.29 5.10 3.72
N LEU A 19 1.01 5.13 5.03
CA LEU A 19 2.00 5.41 6.08
C LEU A 19 3.14 4.38 6.10
N GLY A 20 2.80 3.08 6.13
CA GLY A 20 3.76 1.99 6.18
C GLY A 20 4.66 1.96 4.95
N LYS A 21 4.12 2.25 3.76
CA LYS A 21 4.91 2.43 2.54
C LYS A 21 5.95 3.54 2.69
N ALA A 22 5.55 4.71 3.19
CA ALA A 22 6.46 5.84 3.36
C ALA A 22 7.58 5.51 4.36
N ARG A 23 7.23 4.83 5.47
CA ARG A 23 8.18 4.39 6.49
C ARG A 23 9.13 3.32 5.99
N LEU A 24 8.64 2.33 5.24
CA LEU A 24 9.47 1.33 4.57
C LEU A 24 10.47 2.00 3.62
N ASN A 25 10.01 2.91 2.76
CA ASN A 25 10.89 3.63 1.83
C ASN A 25 12.00 4.40 2.56
N ARG A 26 11.66 5.08 3.67
CA ARG A 26 12.64 5.75 4.51
C ARG A 26 13.61 4.79 5.18
N ALA A 27 13.15 3.63 5.63
CA ALA A 27 14.01 2.62 6.22
C ALA A 27 15.01 2.04 5.21
N ILE A 28 14.56 1.79 3.97
CA ILE A 28 15.42 1.36 2.86
C ILE A 28 16.49 2.43 2.54
N ASP A 29 16.08 3.69 2.39
CA ASP A 29 17.01 4.80 2.12
C ASP A 29 18.04 4.96 3.25
N LEU A 30 17.60 4.90 4.50
CA LEU A 30 18.48 4.96 5.67
C LEU A 30 19.46 3.77 5.68
N TYR A 31 18.96 2.55 5.50
CA TYR A 31 19.76 1.34 5.41
C TYR A 31 20.85 1.45 4.34
N GLN A 32 20.49 1.89 3.12
CA GLN A 32 21.44 2.02 2.02
C GLN A 32 22.53 3.06 2.31
N LYS A 33 22.22 4.09 3.11
CA LYS A 33 23.16 5.14 3.52
C LYS A 33 24.04 4.75 4.70
N THR A 34 23.54 3.98 5.65
CA THR A 34 24.20 3.79 6.95
C THR A 34 24.75 2.38 7.18
N TYR A 35 24.18 1.36 6.55
CA TYR A 35 24.60 -0.03 6.78
C TYR A 35 25.85 -0.38 5.95
N PRO A 36 26.85 -1.10 6.52
CA PRO A 36 28.02 -1.56 5.77
C PRO A 36 27.65 -2.36 4.53
N ALA A 37 28.12 -1.94 3.35
CA ALA A 37 27.73 -2.50 2.06
C ALA A 37 26.21 -2.47 1.76
N GLY A 38 25.45 -1.59 2.43
CA GLY A 38 24.02 -1.38 2.19
C GLY A 38 23.73 -0.74 0.83
N LYS A 39 24.61 0.16 0.36
CA LYS A 39 24.51 0.83 -0.94
C LYS A 39 24.48 -0.13 -2.14
N GLU A 40 25.12 -1.29 -2.01
CA GLU A 40 25.17 -2.30 -3.08
C GLU A 40 23.96 -3.23 -3.05
N ASP A 41 23.21 -3.27 -1.95
CA ASP A 41 22.06 -4.15 -1.83
C ASP A 41 20.85 -3.62 -2.60
N LYS A 42 20.08 -4.56 -3.12
CA LYS A 42 18.89 -4.27 -3.94
C LYS A 42 17.62 -4.61 -3.17
N PHE A 43 16.59 -3.79 -3.36
CA PHE A 43 15.29 -3.93 -2.73
C PHE A 43 14.21 -4.08 -3.80
N ASN A 44 13.61 -5.26 -3.87
CA ASN A 44 12.52 -5.56 -4.77
C ASN A 44 11.22 -5.53 -3.96
N VAL A 45 10.51 -4.41 -3.99
CA VAL A 45 9.21 -4.26 -3.34
C VAL A 45 8.11 -4.63 -4.33
N SER A 46 7.27 -5.59 -3.98
CA SER A 46 6.13 -6.04 -4.78
C SER A 46 4.84 -6.00 -3.97
N TRP A 47 3.73 -5.73 -4.64
CA TRP A 47 2.44 -5.48 -3.98
C TRP A 47 1.49 -6.64 -4.21
N GLN A 48 0.73 -6.97 -3.17
CA GLN A 48 -0.29 -8.01 -3.18
C GLN A 48 -1.62 -7.40 -2.74
N ALA A 49 -2.67 -7.69 -3.50
CA ALA A 49 -3.97 -7.13 -3.24
C ALA A 49 -4.56 -7.62 -1.91
N TYR A 50 -5.30 -6.73 -1.28
CA TYR A 50 -6.17 -7.00 -0.12
C TYR A 50 -7.42 -6.13 -0.25
N TYR A 51 -8.56 -6.62 0.24
CA TYR A 51 -9.78 -5.83 0.36
C TYR A 51 -10.10 -5.61 1.83
N LEU A 52 -10.01 -4.37 2.31
CA LEU A 52 -10.48 -4.00 3.64
C LEU A 52 -12.00 -4.20 3.79
N ASP A 53 -12.74 -4.00 2.70
CA ASP A 53 -14.17 -4.24 2.64
C ASP A 53 -14.56 -4.85 1.29
N PRO A 54 -14.62 -6.19 1.20
CA PRO A 54 -15.07 -6.90 -0.01
C PRO A 54 -16.52 -6.58 -0.40
N THR A 55 -17.31 -6.01 0.52
CA THR A 55 -18.72 -5.67 0.30
C THR A 55 -18.91 -4.20 -0.09
N ALA A 56 -17.82 -3.46 -0.27
CA ALA A 56 -17.85 -2.06 -0.64
C ALA A 56 -18.65 -1.81 -1.94
N PRO A 57 -19.37 -0.68 -2.04
CA PRO A 57 -20.12 -0.35 -3.24
C PRO A 57 -19.18 -0.18 -4.44
N LYS A 58 -19.65 -0.60 -5.62
CA LYS A 58 -18.92 -0.42 -6.88
C LYS A 58 -18.77 1.05 -7.25
N LYS A 59 -19.78 1.87 -6.93
CA LYS A 59 -19.73 3.32 -7.10
C LYS A 59 -19.23 3.96 -5.82
N GLY A 60 -18.21 4.81 -5.94
CA GLY A 60 -17.64 5.55 -4.83
C GLY A 60 -18.68 6.40 -4.09
N VAL A 61 -18.62 6.35 -2.77
CA VAL A 61 -19.37 7.22 -1.86
C VAL A 61 -18.40 8.11 -1.09
N PRO A 62 -18.80 9.31 -0.65
CA PRO A 62 -17.92 10.17 0.15
C PRO A 62 -17.35 9.42 1.35
N VAL A 63 -16.03 9.44 1.50
CA VAL A 63 -15.35 8.64 2.54
C VAL A 63 -15.80 9.03 3.93
N ASN A 64 -15.99 10.31 4.20
CA ASN A 64 -16.41 10.81 5.50
C ASN A 64 -17.82 10.33 5.88
N GLU A 65 -18.77 10.31 4.93
CA GLU A 65 -20.13 9.81 5.19
C GLU A 65 -20.10 8.33 5.57
N ARG A 66 -19.38 7.52 4.79
CA ARG A 66 -19.28 6.07 5.04
C ARG A 66 -18.58 5.76 6.36
N MET A 67 -17.49 6.48 6.65
CA MET A 67 -16.72 6.26 7.87
C MET A 67 -17.46 6.77 9.11
N ALA A 68 -18.20 7.88 9.01
CA ALA A 68 -19.05 8.38 10.09
C ALA A 68 -20.19 7.40 10.40
N ALA A 69 -20.81 6.80 9.39
CA ALA A 69 -21.83 5.77 9.57
C ALA A 69 -21.27 4.52 10.29
N ARG A 70 -20.00 4.18 10.07
CA ARG A 70 -19.34 2.99 10.67
C ARG A 70 -18.80 3.24 12.08
N PHE A 71 -18.20 4.41 12.33
CA PHE A 71 -17.43 4.68 13.55
C PHE A 71 -18.05 5.74 14.45
N GLY A 72 -19.01 6.53 13.96
CA GLY A 72 -19.51 7.74 14.61
C GLY A 72 -18.65 8.97 14.29
N ALA A 73 -19.28 10.14 14.24
CA ALA A 73 -18.63 11.41 13.85
C ALA A 73 -17.46 11.78 14.78
N ASP A 74 -17.67 11.75 16.10
CA ASP A 74 -16.64 12.13 17.09
C ASP A 74 -15.39 11.25 16.99
N ARG A 75 -15.60 9.94 16.81
CA ARG A 75 -14.50 8.99 16.65
C ARG A 75 -13.76 9.20 15.33
N LEU A 76 -14.49 9.53 14.27
CA LEU A 76 -13.90 9.81 12.96
C LEU A 76 -12.98 11.03 13.00
N GLU A 77 -13.39 12.12 13.65
CA GLU A 77 -12.56 13.31 13.79
C GLU A 77 -11.24 13.01 14.51
N MET A 78 -11.30 12.26 15.63
CA MET A 78 -10.09 11.83 16.34
C MET A 78 -9.18 10.95 15.48
N MET A 79 -9.74 10.03 14.70
CA MET A 79 -8.98 9.18 13.77
C MET A 79 -8.30 10.02 12.68
N HIS A 80 -9.02 10.96 12.07
CA HIS A 80 -8.45 11.86 11.07
C HIS A 80 -7.34 12.74 11.64
N ALA A 81 -7.54 13.33 12.81
CA ALA A 81 -6.53 14.16 13.47
C ALA A 81 -5.24 13.36 13.73
N ARG A 82 -5.38 12.13 14.23
CA ARG A 82 -4.24 11.21 14.42
C ARG A 82 -3.54 10.91 13.10
N MET A 83 -4.28 10.55 12.06
CA MET A 83 -3.68 10.22 10.76
C MET A 83 -3.00 11.41 10.10
N LYS A 84 -3.59 12.60 10.15
CA LYS A 84 -2.97 13.85 9.65
C LYS A 84 -1.64 14.11 10.34
N LYS A 85 -1.56 13.95 11.67
CA LYS A 85 -0.31 14.10 12.43
C LYS A 85 0.75 13.08 11.98
N LEU A 86 0.36 11.82 11.79
CA LEU A 86 1.28 10.76 11.34
C LEU A 86 1.77 11.01 9.90
N GLY A 87 0.87 11.38 8.99
CA GLY A 87 1.25 11.68 7.60
C GLY A 87 2.19 12.87 7.49
N ALA A 88 1.92 13.95 8.24
CA ALA A 88 2.77 15.14 8.24
C ALA A 88 4.21 14.83 8.70
N ALA A 89 4.38 13.92 9.65
CA ALA A 89 5.70 13.46 10.09
C ALA A 89 6.47 12.69 9.00
N GLU A 90 5.78 12.13 8.01
CA GLU A 90 6.36 11.44 6.86
C GLU A 90 6.33 12.29 5.57
N GLY A 91 5.91 13.56 5.65
CA GLY A 91 6.00 14.53 4.55
C GLY A 91 4.80 14.57 3.60
N PHE A 92 3.64 14.04 3.98
CA PHE A 92 2.41 14.10 3.18
C PHE A 92 1.19 14.50 4.00
N ASN A 93 0.14 15.01 3.34
CA ASN A 93 -1.05 15.53 4.04
C ASN A 93 -2.30 14.78 3.62
N PHE A 94 -2.95 14.11 4.57
CA PHE A 94 -4.26 13.51 4.33
C PHE A 94 -5.35 14.59 4.23
N THR A 95 -6.15 14.53 3.16
CA THR A 95 -7.37 15.36 3.02
C THR A 95 -8.58 14.69 3.64
N PHE A 96 -8.75 13.39 3.36
CA PHE A 96 -9.97 12.62 3.65
C PHE A 96 -11.23 13.14 2.93
N ASP A 97 -11.05 13.76 1.76
CA ASP A 97 -12.15 14.35 0.98
C ASP A 97 -12.57 13.49 -0.22
N GLY A 98 -11.92 12.34 -0.41
CA GLY A 98 -12.14 11.44 -1.54
C GLY A 98 -13.42 10.60 -1.46
N LYS A 99 -13.57 9.74 -2.46
CA LYS A 99 -14.65 8.74 -2.51
C LYS A 99 -14.10 7.33 -2.41
N VAL A 100 -14.74 6.54 -1.56
CA VAL A 100 -14.35 5.16 -1.25
C VAL A 100 -15.38 4.18 -1.79
N GLY A 101 -14.91 3.05 -2.29
CA GLY A 101 -15.73 1.95 -2.79
C GLY A 101 -14.87 0.70 -2.94
N HIS A 102 -15.29 -0.22 -3.80
CA HIS A 102 -14.55 -1.46 -4.05
C HIS A 102 -13.23 -1.19 -4.78
N THR A 103 -12.11 -1.69 -4.25
CA THR A 103 -10.76 -1.33 -4.74
C THR A 103 -10.20 -2.24 -5.83
N ARG A 104 -10.98 -3.26 -6.25
CA ARG A 104 -10.59 -4.23 -7.29
C ARG A 104 -10.03 -3.60 -8.57
N ASP A 105 -10.65 -2.55 -9.11
CA ASP A 105 -10.16 -1.94 -10.35
C ASP A 105 -8.84 -1.18 -10.15
N ALA A 106 -8.64 -0.55 -8.98
CA ALA A 106 -7.35 0.03 -8.61
C ALA A 106 -6.27 -1.06 -8.48
N HIS A 107 -6.60 -2.18 -7.85
CA HIS A 107 -5.71 -3.36 -7.78
C HIS A 107 -5.41 -3.97 -9.16
N ARG A 108 -6.39 -4.00 -10.07
CA ARG A 108 -6.17 -4.47 -11.45
C ARG A 108 -5.20 -3.57 -12.21
N ALA A 109 -5.27 -2.26 -12.01
CA ALA A 109 -4.30 -1.32 -12.60
C ALA A 109 -2.89 -1.51 -11.99
N ILE A 110 -2.79 -1.77 -10.68
CA ILE A 110 -1.52 -2.14 -10.03
C ILE A 110 -0.98 -3.45 -10.60
N GLN A 111 -1.86 -4.42 -10.91
CA GLN A 111 -1.43 -5.66 -11.56
C GLN A 111 -0.87 -5.45 -12.97
N LEU A 112 -1.47 -4.57 -13.76
CA LEU A 112 -0.86 -4.16 -15.04
C LEU A 112 0.54 -3.57 -14.80
N ALA A 113 0.70 -2.69 -13.82
CA ALA A 113 1.98 -2.07 -13.47
C ALA A 113 3.05 -3.10 -13.09
N LYS A 114 2.66 -4.15 -12.36
CA LYS A 114 3.54 -5.27 -11.99
C LYS A 114 4.17 -5.96 -13.21
N THR A 115 3.44 -6.07 -14.32
CA THR A 115 3.98 -6.65 -15.57
C THR A 115 5.07 -5.80 -16.22
N LYS A 116 5.18 -4.51 -15.83
CA LYS A 116 6.19 -3.57 -16.34
C LYS A 116 7.44 -3.49 -15.45
N GLY A 117 7.46 -4.23 -14.34
CA GLY A 117 8.57 -4.30 -13.40
C GLY A 117 8.34 -3.49 -12.12
N PRO A 118 9.20 -3.71 -11.10
CA PRO A 118 8.98 -3.19 -9.74
C PRO A 118 8.99 -1.67 -9.68
N GLU A 119 9.80 -0.98 -10.49
CA GLU A 119 9.86 0.49 -10.47
C GLU A 119 8.52 1.11 -10.88
N VAL A 120 7.91 0.61 -11.97
CA VAL A 120 6.60 1.06 -12.45
C VAL A 120 5.48 0.66 -11.48
N GLU A 121 5.52 -0.56 -10.95
CA GLU A 121 4.57 -1.01 -9.91
C GLU A 121 4.55 -0.07 -8.71
N ASN A 122 5.73 0.26 -8.16
CA ASN A 122 5.86 1.15 -7.00
C ASN A 122 5.43 2.59 -7.32
N ALA A 123 5.75 3.09 -8.52
CA ALA A 123 5.32 4.42 -8.96
C ALA A 123 3.80 4.52 -9.11
N VAL A 124 3.15 3.50 -9.70
CA VAL A 124 1.68 3.43 -9.84
C VAL A 124 0.99 3.33 -8.49
N VAL A 125 1.45 2.46 -7.59
CA VAL A 125 0.89 2.36 -6.22
C VAL A 125 1.00 3.70 -5.50
N ASN A 126 2.16 4.36 -5.57
CA ASN A 126 2.36 5.68 -4.96
C ASN A 126 1.39 6.72 -5.52
N SER A 127 1.21 6.75 -6.84
CA SER A 127 0.34 7.71 -7.52
C SER A 127 -1.15 7.49 -7.19
N ILE A 128 -1.61 6.24 -7.16
CA ILE A 128 -2.99 5.89 -6.77
C ILE A 128 -3.27 6.30 -5.32
N MET A 129 -2.38 5.94 -4.39
CA MET A 129 -2.54 6.30 -2.98
C MET A 129 -2.49 7.83 -2.79
N LYS A 130 -1.58 8.53 -3.48
CA LYS A 130 -1.50 9.99 -3.47
C LYS A 130 -2.81 10.62 -3.95
N SER A 131 -3.35 10.13 -5.07
CA SER A 131 -4.62 10.62 -5.61
C SER A 131 -5.75 10.51 -4.60
N TYR A 132 -5.88 9.35 -3.96
CA TYR A 132 -6.93 9.12 -2.98
C TYR A 132 -6.73 9.92 -1.68
N PHE A 133 -5.53 9.92 -1.11
CA PHE A 133 -5.28 10.46 0.23
C PHE A 133 -4.94 11.95 0.26
N GLU A 134 -4.27 12.48 -0.75
CA GLU A 134 -3.81 13.88 -0.80
C GLU A 134 -4.63 14.74 -1.76
N GLU A 135 -5.26 14.13 -2.78
CA GLU A 135 -5.91 14.88 -3.88
C GLU A 135 -7.44 14.73 -3.88
N GLY A 136 -8.01 13.95 -2.95
CA GLY A 136 -9.47 13.74 -2.87
C GLY A 136 -10.04 12.91 -4.01
N GLY A 137 -9.24 12.02 -4.59
CA GLY A 137 -9.65 11.16 -5.70
C GLY A 137 -10.74 10.15 -5.34
N ASP A 138 -11.44 9.67 -6.36
CA ASP A 138 -12.38 8.55 -6.26
C ASP A 138 -11.68 7.25 -6.67
N ILE A 139 -11.49 6.33 -5.71
CA ILE A 139 -10.78 5.07 -5.95
C ILE A 139 -11.54 4.12 -6.91
N THR A 140 -12.81 4.38 -7.18
CA THR A 140 -13.65 3.59 -8.08
C THR A 140 -13.76 4.21 -9.48
N SER A 141 -13.32 5.46 -9.66
CA SER A 141 -13.37 6.15 -10.93
C SER A 141 -12.26 5.67 -11.85
N TRP A 142 -12.63 5.14 -13.00
CA TRP A 142 -11.64 4.74 -14.00
C TRP A 142 -10.80 5.90 -14.51
N ASP A 143 -11.38 7.10 -14.64
CA ASP A 143 -10.61 8.29 -15.05
C ASP A 143 -9.52 8.58 -14.02
N THR A 144 -9.85 8.54 -12.72
CA THR A 144 -8.89 8.74 -11.63
C THR A 144 -7.82 7.64 -11.58
N ILE A 145 -8.22 6.37 -11.78
CA ILE A 145 -7.30 5.24 -11.82
C ILE A 145 -6.34 5.35 -13.01
N VAL A 146 -6.86 5.63 -14.21
CA VAL A 146 -6.08 5.77 -15.45
C VAL A 146 -5.10 6.93 -15.35
N ASP A 147 -5.55 8.09 -14.87
CA ASP A 147 -4.68 9.26 -14.70
C ASP A 147 -3.58 9.00 -13.66
N SER A 148 -3.91 8.34 -12.56
CA SER A 148 -2.93 8.00 -11.53
C SER A 148 -1.94 6.93 -12.01
N ALA A 149 -2.41 5.90 -12.70
CA ALA A 149 -1.55 4.89 -13.32
C ALA A 149 -0.61 5.51 -14.36
N ALA A 150 -1.09 6.48 -15.14
CA ALA A 150 -0.25 7.17 -16.12
C ALA A 150 0.84 8.02 -15.49
N ARG A 151 0.55 8.73 -14.39
CA ARG A 151 1.57 9.42 -13.58
C ARG A 151 2.64 8.46 -13.02
N GLY A 152 2.28 7.19 -12.84
CA GLY A 152 3.20 6.12 -12.43
C GLY A 152 3.98 5.45 -13.58
N GLY A 153 3.80 5.90 -14.83
CA GLY A 153 4.56 5.41 -15.98
C GLY A 153 3.83 4.45 -16.93
N LEU A 154 2.52 4.23 -16.75
CA LEU A 154 1.71 3.45 -17.70
C LEU A 154 1.13 4.31 -18.82
N ALA A 155 0.81 3.71 -19.97
CA ALA A 155 0.05 4.39 -21.02
C ALA A 155 -1.45 4.41 -20.67
N LYS A 156 -2.11 5.57 -20.80
CA LYS A 156 -3.54 5.72 -20.42
C LYS A 156 -4.43 4.73 -21.16
N GLU A 157 -4.22 4.60 -22.46
CA GLU A 157 -4.97 3.74 -23.36
C GLU A 157 -4.79 2.25 -22.98
N GLU A 158 -3.59 1.87 -22.55
CA GLU A 158 -3.30 0.52 -22.09
C GLU A 158 -4.06 0.20 -20.80
N VAL A 159 -4.03 1.11 -19.82
CA VAL A 159 -4.76 0.95 -18.55
C VAL A 159 -6.26 0.87 -18.81
N LYS A 160 -6.81 1.76 -19.63
CA LYS A 160 -8.22 1.76 -19.98
C LYS A 160 -8.64 0.44 -20.63
N LYS A 161 -7.92 0.01 -21.66
CA LYS A 161 -8.19 -1.27 -22.35
C LYS A 161 -8.08 -2.46 -21.40
N TRP A 162 -7.06 -2.48 -20.52
CA TRP A 162 -6.89 -3.52 -19.51
C TRP A 162 -8.10 -3.61 -18.55
N LEU A 163 -8.62 -2.46 -18.12
CA LEU A 163 -9.80 -2.38 -17.27
C LEU A 163 -11.07 -2.83 -18.00
N GLU A 164 -11.28 -2.37 -19.24
CA GLU A 164 -12.39 -2.77 -20.12
C GLU A 164 -12.45 -4.28 -20.36
N GLU A 165 -11.30 -4.90 -20.61
CA GLU A 165 -11.19 -6.33 -20.94
C GLU A 165 -11.27 -7.25 -19.71
N GLY A 166 -11.49 -6.73 -18.50
CA GLY A 166 -11.57 -7.57 -17.29
C GLY A 166 -10.21 -8.13 -16.81
N LYS A 167 -9.10 -7.78 -17.46
CA LYS A 167 -7.76 -8.32 -17.18
C LYS A 167 -7.24 -7.98 -15.78
N GLY A 168 -6.36 -8.84 -15.24
CA GLY A 168 -5.82 -8.74 -13.89
C GLY A 168 -6.81 -9.14 -12.79
N GLY A 169 -8.08 -9.36 -13.13
CA GLY A 169 -9.12 -9.63 -12.15
C GLY A 169 -8.92 -10.93 -11.40
N GLU A 170 -8.64 -12.02 -12.12
CA GLU A 170 -8.40 -13.32 -11.49
C GLU A 170 -7.13 -13.32 -10.63
N GLU A 171 -6.07 -12.64 -11.07
CA GLU A 171 -4.85 -12.51 -10.29
C GLU A 171 -5.09 -11.76 -8.98
N VAL A 172 -5.83 -10.65 -9.04
CA VAL A 172 -6.18 -9.86 -7.85
C VAL A 172 -7.02 -10.70 -6.90
N ASP A 173 -8.04 -11.40 -7.37
CA ASP A 173 -8.92 -12.20 -6.51
C ASP A 173 -8.13 -13.35 -5.85
N ARG A 174 -7.24 -14.02 -6.58
CA ARG A 174 -6.33 -15.04 -6.01
C ARG A 174 -5.41 -14.45 -4.93
N GLN A 175 -4.84 -13.27 -5.15
CA GLN A 175 -3.98 -12.62 -4.13
C GLN A 175 -4.74 -12.32 -2.84
N VAL A 176 -5.99 -11.85 -2.96
CA VAL A 176 -6.85 -11.58 -1.80
C VAL A 176 -7.17 -12.88 -1.06
N GLU A 177 -7.54 -13.94 -1.78
CA GLU A 177 -7.78 -15.26 -1.18
C GLU A 177 -6.53 -15.83 -0.49
N ASP A 178 -5.36 -15.70 -1.11
CA ASP A 178 -4.09 -16.11 -0.53
C ASP A 178 -3.79 -15.35 0.78
N ALA A 179 -3.97 -14.03 0.79
CA ALA A 179 -3.77 -13.23 2.00
C ALA A 179 -4.69 -13.67 3.14
N TYR A 180 -5.97 -13.95 2.85
CA TYR A 180 -6.90 -14.47 3.85
C TYR A 180 -6.52 -15.87 4.34
N ARG A 181 -6.08 -16.76 3.44
CA ARG A 181 -5.61 -18.11 3.79
C ARG A 181 -4.35 -18.10 4.64
N MET A 182 -3.45 -17.14 4.40
CA MET A 182 -2.26 -16.89 5.22
C MET A 182 -2.60 -16.32 6.61
N GLY A 183 -3.86 -16.01 6.89
CA GLY A 183 -4.29 -15.47 8.17
C GLY A 183 -4.03 -13.97 8.33
N VAL A 184 -3.79 -13.23 7.24
CA VAL A 184 -3.63 -11.78 7.29
C VAL A 184 -4.98 -11.13 7.60
N ARG A 185 -5.09 -10.60 8.84
CA ARG A 185 -6.31 -9.98 9.37
C ARG A 185 -6.32 -8.45 9.34
N GLY A 186 -5.21 -7.85 8.93
CA GLY A 186 -5.08 -6.40 8.82
C GLY A 186 -3.92 -6.02 7.92
N VAL A 187 -3.99 -4.81 7.36
CA VAL A 187 -2.99 -4.28 6.43
C VAL A 187 -2.47 -2.91 6.89
N PRO A 188 -1.22 -2.52 6.54
CA PRO A 188 -0.27 -3.26 5.70
C PRO A 188 0.35 -4.46 6.41
N HIS A 189 0.74 -5.47 5.64
CA HIS A 189 1.53 -6.59 6.15
C HIS A 189 2.73 -6.80 5.21
N PHE A 190 3.94 -6.82 5.77
CA PHE A 190 5.18 -6.91 5.01
C PHE A 190 5.85 -8.26 5.25
N VAL A 191 6.30 -8.90 4.18
CA VAL A 191 7.07 -10.15 4.24
C VAL A 191 8.40 -9.94 3.52
N ILE A 192 9.50 -10.00 4.26
CA ILE A 192 10.86 -9.81 3.76
C ILE A 192 11.53 -11.19 3.62
N ASN A 193 12.05 -11.49 2.43
CA ASN A 193 12.72 -12.74 2.07
C ASN A 193 11.93 -13.99 2.47
N ASP A 194 10.60 -13.94 2.34
CA ASP A 194 9.68 -15.03 2.67
C ASP A 194 9.79 -15.56 4.11
N LYS A 195 10.41 -14.79 5.02
CA LYS A 195 10.76 -15.26 6.37
C LYS A 195 10.42 -14.26 7.48
N TYR A 196 10.70 -12.97 7.27
CA TYR A 196 10.50 -11.95 8.30
C TYR A 196 9.21 -11.20 8.02
N GLU A 197 8.32 -11.17 9.00
CA GLU A 197 7.01 -10.55 8.89
C GLU A 197 6.91 -9.32 9.77
N ILE A 198 6.33 -8.25 9.22
CA ILE A 198 6.02 -7.02 9.93
C ILE A 198 4.53 -6.73 9.74
N GLY A 199 3.77 -6.73 10.84
CA GLY A 199 2.35 -6.38 10.86
C GLY A 199 2.18 -4.88 11.11
N GLY A 200 1.42 -4.22 10.22
CA GLY A 200 1.06 -2.81 10.33
C GLY A 200 2.18 -1.84 9.96
N ALA A 201 1.85 -0.55 10.01
CA ALA A 201 2.76 0.56 9.77
C ALA A 201 3.63 0.81 11.00
N GLN A 202 4.61 -0.07 11.23
CA GLN A 202 5.63 0.08 12.27
C GLN A 202 6.48 1.34 12.04
N ASP A 203 7.23 1.76 13.06
CA ASP A 203 8.18 2.87 12.94
C ASP A 203 9.40 2.48 12.10
N VAL A 204 10.10 3.49 11.56
CA VAL A 204 11.26 3.30 10.67
C VAL A 204 12.36 2.44 11.31
N GLY A 205 12.53 2.52 12.63
CA GLY A 205 13.51 1.72 13.38
C GLY A 205 13.24 0.22 13.30
N GLU A 206 11.99 -0.21 13.46
CA GLU A 206 11.60 -1.63 13.37
C GLU A 206 11.87 -2.20 11.97
N PHE A 207 11.54 -1.42 10.93
CA PHE A 207 11.87 -1.79 9.56
C PHE A 207 13.39 -1.94 9.38
N LEU A 208 14.19 -0.99 9.90
CA LEU A 208 15.64 -1.03 9.78
C LEU A 208 16.24 -2.25 10.49
N GLU A 209 15.81 -2.52 11.72
CA GLU A 209 16.24 -3.69 12.50
C GLU A 209 15.93 -5.00 11.77
N THR A 210 14.73 -5.09 11.18
CA THR A 210 14.32 -6.26 10.41
C THR A 210 15.14 -6.42 9.11
N LEU A 211 15.44 -5.33 8.41
CA LEU A 211 16.30 -5.36 7.22
C LEU A 211 17.72 -5.85 7.55
N VAL A 212 18.29 -5.39 8.68
CA VAL A 212 19.60 -5.84 9.16
C VAL A 212 19.56 -7.33 9.50
N ALA A 213 18.58 -7.77 10.28
CA ALA A 213 18.43 -9.19 10.61
C ALA A 213 18.22 -10.07 9.38
N ALA A 214 17.48 -9.57 8.39
CA ALA A 214 17.26 -10.26 7.13
C ALA A 214 18.54 -10.42 6.29
N ARG A 215 19.49 -9.49 6.38
CA ARG A 215 20.81 -9.62 5.76
C ARG A 215 21.75 -10.54 6.52
N GLU A 216 21.79 -10.44 7.85
CA GLU A 216 22.73 -11.18 8.68
C GLU A 216 22.28 -12.63 8.96
N GLY A 217 21.03 -12.97 8.63
CA GLY A 217 20.45 -14.29 8.91
C GLY A 217 20.01 -14.47 10.37
N GLY A 218 19.89 -13.37 11.13
CA GLY A 218 19.48 -13.36 12.54
C GLY A 218 18.00 -13.68 12.76
N LYS A 219 17.55 -13.60 14.01
CA LYS A 219 16.12 -13.50 14.34
C LYS A 219 15.74 -12.03 14.18
N GLY A 220 14.92 -11.71 13.19
CA GLY A 220 14.40 -10.35 12.99
C GLY A 220 13.28 -10.03 13.98
N GLY A 221 12.98 -8.75 14.14
CA GLY A 221 11.80 -8.30 14.87
C GLY A 221 10.54 -8.93 14.27
N SER A 222 9.73 -9.57 15.10
CA SER A 222 8.42 -10.10 14.72
C SER A 222 7.32 -9.13 15.17
N GLY A 223 7.48 -7.85 14.82
CA GLY A 223 6.54 -6.80 15.21
C GLY A 223 5.17 -7.01 14.55
N GLN A 224 4.25 -7.69 15.24
CA GLN A 224 2.88 -7.93 14.74
C GLN A 224 1.88 -6.82 15.12
N ASP A 225 2.23 -5.95 16.07
CA ASP A 225 1.31 -4.99 16.70
C ASP A 225 1.35 -3.57 16.10
N GLY A 226 1.75 -3.44 14.83
CA GLY A 226 1.86 -2.14 14.16
C GLY A 226 0.50 -1.56 13.81
N LEU A 227 0.47 -0.27 13.48
CA LEU A 227 -0.76 0.41 13.13
C LEU A 227 -1.37 -0.19 11.85
N SER A 228 -2.56 -0.77 11.96
CA SER A 228 -3.23 -1.49 10.89
C SER A 228 -4.72 -1.16 10.85
N CYS A 229 -5.34 -1.36 9.68
CA CYS A 229 -6.78 -1.31 9.49
C CYS A 229 -7.39 -2.71 9.48
#